data_AF-A0A0Q5SYJ6-F1
#
_entry.id   AF-A0A0Q5SYJ6-F1
#
_cell.length_a   1.000
_cell.length_b   1.000
_cell.length_c   1.000
_cell.angle_alpha   90.00
_cell.angle_beta   90.00
_cell.angle_gamma   90.00
#
_symmetry.space_group_name_H-M   'P 1'
#
loop_
_entity.id
_entity.type
_entity.pdbx_description
1 polymer ?
#
loop_
_entity_poly.entity_id
_entity_poly.type
_entity_poly.pdbx_seq_one_letter_code
_entity_poly.pdbx_strand_id
1 'polypeptide(L)'
;MRKLRRYLPALALLIFVASCSQDEVANRETAVKLGKDSVSLQLGTYPLFIAEAYRFVGSDSVDLMQIDPNFNTYRKEVYLAFRPSGGYINYWFGSEINEAAQQGASYTFSMNIRIERPIGLRIHWDDEKGTAVVESEANSPLPMIVPGKSAYLETSTYRIYNTLEEARNATVKGGATFIYEDTDPKLGKVTYKIRLKPMYQYYRQPGQQNDAKFAVF
;
A
#
# COMPACT_ATOMS: atom_id res chain seq x y z
N MET A 1 42.14 56.67 -44.68
CA MET A 1 43.60 56.54 -44.59
C MET A 1 43.95 55.73 -43.33
N ARG A 2 44.71 54.63 -43.48
CA ARG A 2 45.73 54.03 -42.57
C ARG A 2 45.46 54.12 -41.04
N LYS A 3 45.45 53.07 -40.21
CA LYS A 3 46.19 51.77 -40.16
C LYS A 3 45.38 50.82 -39.25
N LEU A 4 44.94 49.63 -39.65
CA LEU A 4 45.65 48.34 -39.73
C LEU A 4 46.73 48.06 -38.66
N ARG A 5 46.47 47.01 -37.87
CA ARG A 5 47.39 46.00 -37.28
C ARG A 5 47.34 45.92 -35.75
N ARG A 6 46.65 44.90 -35.26
CA ARG A 6 47.26 43.77 -34.54
C ARG A 6 46.32 42.57 -34.64
N TYR A 7 46.75 41.60 -35.43
CA TYR A 7 46.11 40.30 -35.61
C TYR A 7 46.46 39.39 -34.42
N LEU A 8 45.47 38.58 -34.00
CA LEU A 8 45.47 37.15 -33.61
C LEU A 8 46.63 36.58 -32.74
N PRO A 9 46.46 35.45 -32.01
CA PRO A 9 45.22 34.75 -31.59
C PRO A 9 45.28 34.17 -30.15
N ALA A 10 44.13 33.92 -29.54
CA ALA A 10 43.89 32.82 -28.60
C ALA A 10 42.37 32.76 -28.44
N LEU A 11 41.63 32.07 -29.31
CA LEU A 11 41.43 30.61 -29.25
C LEU A 11 41.27 30.13 -27.80
N ALA A 12 40.08 30.33 -27.23
CA ALA A 12 39.38 29.39 -26.37
C ALA A 12 38.26 30.13 -25.62
N LEU A 13 37.02 30.03 -26.12
CA LEU A 13 35.82 29.69 -25.35
C LEU A 13 34.59 29.91 -26.24
N LEU A 14 34.41 29.00 -27.20
CA LEU A 14 33.15 28.80 -27.91
C LEU A 14 32.77 27.32 -27.75
N ILE A 15 32.48 26.92 -26.51
CA ILE A 15 31.67 25.75 -26.18
C ILE A 15 30.87 26.10 -24.91
N PHE A 16 29.79 26.86 -25.07
CA PHE A 16 28.80 27.07 -24.01
C PHE A 16 27.37 26.77 -24.51
N VAL A 17 27.24 25.83 -25.47
CA VAL A 17 25.94 25.37 -25.95
C VAL A 17 25.96 23.87 -26.24
N ALA A 18 26.40 23.07 -25.26
CA ALA A 18 26.14 21.63 -25.18
C ALA A 18 26.73 21.07 -23.88
N SER A 19 26.04 21.21 -22.75
CA SER A 19 26.06 20.24 -21.63
C SER A 19 25.30 20.80 -20.42
N CYS A 20 23.99 20.88 -20.57
CA CYS A 20 23.03 20.74 -19.46
C CYS A 20 21.77 20.14 -20.07
N SER A 21 21.93 19.00 -20.75
CA SER A 21 20.95 17.95 -20.53
C SER A 21 21.17 17.56 -19.07
N GLN A 22 20.40 18.19 -18.18
CA GLN A 22 19.94 17.48 -17.00
C GLN A 22 19.24 16.25 -17.56
N ASP A 23 20.01 15.18 -17.73
CA ASP A 23 19.48 13.86 -17.52
C ASP A 23 18.77 13.98 -16.18
N GLU A 24 17.45 14.11 -16.25
CA GLU A 24 16.62 13.60 -15.18
C GLU A 24 17.21 12.22 -14.91
N VAL A 25 17.97 12.13 -13.82
CA VAL A 25 18.18 10.88 -13.13
C VAL A 25 16.79 10.52 -12.67
N ALA A 26 15.99 10.01 -13.62
CA ALA A 26 14.86 9.18 -13.38
C ALA A 26 15.48 8.10 -12.52
N ASN A 27 15.28 8.25 -11.22
CA ASN A 27 15.51 7.24 -10.24
C ASN A 27 14.51 6.14 -10.61
N ARG A 28 14.81 5.42 -11.70
CA ARG A 28 14.30 4.10 -11.98
C ARG A 28 14.95 3.26 -10.90
N GLU A 29 14.41 3.37 -9.68
CA GLU A 29 14.43 2.29 -8.73
C GLU A 29 13.99 1.08 -9.55
N THR A 30 14.97 0.26 -9.92
CA THR A 30 14.72 -1.04 -10.51
C THR A 30 13.70 -1.69 -9.62
N ALA A 31 12.51 -1.95 -10.17
CA ALA A 31 11.40 -2.53 -9.44
C ALA A 31 11.95 -3.71 -8.62
N VAL A 32 12.03 -3.51 -7.30
CA VAL A 32 12.63 -4.51 -6.41
C VAL A 32 11.77 -5.75 -6.58
N LYS A 33 12.33 -6.80 -7.18
CA LYS A 33 11.62 -8.06 -7.33
C LYS A 33 11.40 -8.61 -5.92
N LEU A 34 10.16 -8.47 -5.44
CA LEU A 34 9.79 -8.93 -4.12
C LEU A 34 9.90 -10.46 -4.09
N GLY A 35 10.57 -10.99 -3.06
CA GLY A 35 10.64 -12.44 -2.85
C GLY A 35 9.32 -12.96 -2.28
N LYS A 36 8.76 -14.02 -2.88
CA LYS A 36 7.52 -14.69 -2.43
C LYS A 36 7.50 -14.93 -0.93
N ASP A 37 8.57 -15.50 -0.39
CA ASP A 37 8.65 -15.86 1.03
C ASP A 37 8.68 -14.63 1.93
N SER A 38 9.37 -13.57 1.50
CA SER A 38 9.43 -12.30 2.23
C SER A 38 8.06 -11.61 2.27
N VAL A 39 7.38 -11.52 1.13
CA VAL A 39 6.03 -10.94 1.06
C VAL A 39 5.03 -11.77 1.86
N SER A 40 5.09 -13.09 1.73
CA SER A 40 4.20 -14.01 2.45
C SER A 40 4.40 -13.89 3.96
N LEU A 41 5.65 -13.82 4.42
CA LEU A 41 5.96 -13.62 5.83
C LEU A 41 5.41 -12.28 6.32
N GLN A 42 5.70 -11.19 5.62
CA GLN A 42 5.31 -9.84 6.03
C GLN A 42 3.79 -9.62 6.03
N LEU A 43 3.09 -10.05 4.97
CA LEU A 43 1.62 -10.02 4.94
C LEU A 43 1.02 -10.90 6.04
N GLY A 44 1.61 -12.07 6.31
CA GLY A 44 1.13 -12.99 7.35
C GLY A 44 1.40 -12.54 8.78
N THR A 45 2.28 -11.56 8.98
CA THR A 45 2.74 -11.14 10.33
C THR A 45 1.78 -10.18 11.01
N TYR A 46 1.20 -9.23 10.27
CA TYR A 46 0.41 -8.14 10.85
C TYR A 46 -1.04 -8.19 10.35
N PRO A 47 -2.02 -7.87 11.21
CA PRO A 47 -3.32 -7.44 10.69
C PRO A 47 -3.14 -6.15 9.89
N LEU A 48 -3.90 -6.00 8.81
CA LEU A 48 -3.82 -4.87 7.89
C LEU A 48 -5.11 -4.05 7.92
N PHE A 49 -4.95 -2.74 8.10
CA PHE A 49 -6.01 -1.73 8.12
C PHE A 49 -6.20 -1.11 6.72
N ILE A 50 -7.44 -0.85 6.31
CA ILE A 50 -7.72 -0.17 5.04
C ILE A 50 -7.48 1.33 5.21
N ALA A 51 -6.35 1.83 4.70
CA ALA A 51 -6.00 3.24 4.82
C ALA A 51 -6.62 4.10 3.73
N GLU A 52 -6.69 3.57 2.51
CA GLU A 52 -7.20 4.30 1.34
C GLU A 52 -7.89 3.31 0.40
N ALA A 53 -8.94 3.76 -0.28
CA ALA A 53 -9.62 2.98 -1.30
C ALA A 53 -10.14 3.93 -2.38
N TYR A 54 -9.63 3.78 -3.60
CA TYR A 54 -9.95 4.66 -4.72
C TYR A 54 -10.43 3.87 -5.93
N ARG A 55 -11.36 4.47 -6.67
CA ARG A 55 -11.73 4.05 -8.03
C ARG A 55 -11.30 5.12 -9.02
N PHE A 56 -10.67 4.70 -10.10
CA PHE A 56 -10.18 5.54 -11.18
C PHE A 56 -10.93 5.27 -12.49
N VAL A 57 -11.29 6.34 -13.20
CA VAL A 57 -11.80 6.33 -14.58
C VAL A 57 -10.88 7.23 -15.40
N GLY A 58 -9.95 6.63 -16.15
CA GLY A 58 -8.88 7.42 -16.78
C GLY A 58 -8.03 8.13 -15.72
N SER A 59 -7.97 9.47 -15.80
CA SER A 59 -7.29 10.31 -14.82
C SER A 59 -8.13 10.69 -13.59
N ASP A 60 -9.46 10.52 -13.67
CA ASP A 60 -10.35 10.93 -12.61
C ASP A 60 -10.38 9.89 -11.49
N SER A 61 -10.39 10.33 -10.24
CA SER A 61 -10.43 9.47 -9.07
C SER A 61 -11.58 9.82 -8.13
N VAL A 62 -12.13 8.80 -7.49
CA VAL A 62 -13.12 8.95 -6.43
C VAL A 62 -12.68 8.12 -5.23
N ASP A 63 -12.72 8.74 -4.05
CA ASP A 63 -12.49 8.09 -2.77
C ASP A 63 -13.71 7.25 -2.38
N LEU A 64 -13.53 5.93 -2.35
CA LEU A 64 -14.58 4.97 -2.00
C LEU A 64 -15.04 5.13 -0.56
N MET A 65 -14.20 5.64 0.34
CA MET A 65 -14.57 5.92 1.74
C MET A 65 -15.64 7.01 1.85
N GLN A 66 -15.79 7.85 0.82
CA GLN A 66 -16.77 8.95 0.80
C GLN A 66 -18.07 8.57 0.09
N ILE A 67 -18.02 7.63 -0.86
CA ILE A 67 -19.19 7.28 -1.70
C ILE A 67 -19.81 5.93 -1.34
N ASP A 68 -19.07 5.03 -0.71
CA ASP A 68 -19.56 3.73 -0.22
C ASP A 68 -19.40 3.66 1.30
N PRO A 69 -20.50 3.78 2.07
CA PRO A 69 -20.47 3.71 3.52
C PRO A 69 -19.82 2.43 4.07
N ASN A 70 -19.84 1.33 3.33
CA ASN A 70 -19.23 0.08 3.76
C ASN A 70 -17.71 0.21 3.90
N PHE A 71 -17.05 0.92 2.99
CA PHE A 71 -15.60 1.14 3.08
C PHE A 71 -15.21 1.90 4.35
N ASN A 72 -16.03 2.87 4.76
CA ASN A 72 -15.82 3.59 6.02
C ASN A 72 -16.00 2.67 7.25
N THR A 73 -16.99 1.77 7.22
CA THR A 73 -17.15 0.73 8.25
C THR A 73 -15.95 -0.21 8.29
N TYR A 74 -15.50 -0.68 7.12
CA TYR A 74 -14.36 -1.59 7.02
C TYR A 74 -13.11 -0.96 7.61
N ARG A 75 -12.82 0.30 7.28
CA ARG A 75 -11.72 1.07 7.87
C ARG A 75 -11.78 1.08 9.40
N LYS A 76 -12.96 1.31 9.98
CA LYS A 76 -13.11 1.54 11.43
C LYS A 76 -13.16 0.25 12.26
N GLU A 77 -13.63 -0.84 11.68
CA GLU A 77 -14.05 -2.01 12.45
C GLU A 77 -13.47 -3.34 11.93
N VAL A 78 -12.88 -3.38 10.74
CA VAL A 78 -12.43 -4.62 10.08
C VAL A 78 -10.95 -4.54 9.73
N TYR A 79 -10.19 -5.55 10.15
CA TYR A 79 -8.75 -5.62 9.93
C TYR A 79 -8.36 -6.96 9.33
N LEU A 80 -7.63 -6.93 8.23
CA LEU A 80 -7.39 -8.10 7.40
C LEU A 80 -6.20 -8.90 7.93
N ALA A 81 -6.45 -10.16 8.28
CA ALA A 81 -5.43 -11.11 8.69
C ALA A 81 -5.13 -12.04 7.52
N PHE A 82 -4.01 -11.79 6.83
CA PHE A 82 -3.58 -12.65 5.73
C PHE A 82 -3.01 -13.95 6.29
N ARG A 83 -3.36 -15.07 5.66
CA ARG A 83 -2.83 -16.41 5.99
C ARG A 83 -2.27 -17.05 4.71
N PRO A 84 -1.13 -16.58 4.17
CA PRO A 84 -0.63 -17.02 2.86
C PRO A 84 -0.39 -18.52 2.78
N SER A 85 0.09 -19.16 3.83
CA SER A 85 0.28 -20.62 3.87
C SER A 85 -1.03 -21.41 3.77
N GLY A 86 -2.15 -20.83 4.23
CA GLY A 86 -3.49 -21.41 4.10
C GLY A 86 -4.23 -20.96 2.84
N GLY A 87 -3.74 -19.93 2.15
CA GLY A 87 -4.34 -19.37 0.95
C GLY A 87 -5.63 -18.57 1.18
N TYR A 88 -5.88 -18.07 2.40
CA TYR A 88 -7.08 -17.32 2.74
C TYR A 88 -6.75 -16.03 3.51
N ILE A 89 -7.71 -15.13 3.54
CA ILE A 89 -7.70 -13.93 4.35
C ILE A 89 -8.89 -14.03 5.31
N ASN A 90 -8.63 -13.75 6.58
CA ASN A 90 -9.66 -13.59 7.60
C ASN A 90 -9.76 -12.12 8.00
N TYR A 91 -10.77 -11.76 8.79
CA TYR A 91 -10.80 -10.49 9.48
C TYR A 91 -10.79 -10.65 11.00
N TRP A 92 -10.11 -9.70 11.63
CA TRP A 92 -10.28 -9.34 13.02
C TRP A 92 -11.19 -8.12 13.10
N PHE A 93 -11.75 -7.90 14.28
CA PHE A 93 -12.61 -6.76 14.53
C PHE A 93 -12.18 -6.03 15.80
N GLY A 94 -12.63 -4.79 15.92
CA GLY A 94 -12.27 -3.91 17.02
C GLY A 94 -12.78 -2.51 16.81
N SER A 95 -12.22 -1.57 17.55
CA SER A 95 -12.61 -0.17 17.49
C SER A 95 -11.41 0.74 17.59
N GLU A 96 -11.53 1.90 16.96
CA GLU A 96 -10.58 3.00 17.15
C GLU A 96 -10.63 3.49 18.60
N ILE A 97 -9.45 3.76 19.17
CA ILE A 97 -9.29 4.31 20.52
C ILE A 97 -8.46 5.59 20.44
N ASN A 98 -8.66 6.50 21.40
CA ASN A 98 -8.02 7.81 21.40
C ASN A 98 -6.64 7.80 22.07
N GLU A 99 -5.65 7.14 21.46
CA GLU A 99 -4.26 7.05 21.95
C GLU A 99 -3.22 7.42 20.87
N ALA A 100 -3.65 7.81 19.68
CA ALA A 100 -2.80 8.04 18.51
C ALA A 100 -1.67 9.05 18.79
N ALA A 101 -1.98 10.18 19.42
CA ALA A 101 -1.01 11.20 19.79
C ALA A 101 0.07 10.68 20.75
N GLN A 102 -0.30 9.84 21.72
CA GLN A 102 0.64 9.24 22.67
C GLN A 102 1.58 8.25 21.99
N GLN A 103 1.10 7.56 20.95
CA GLN A 103 1.88 6.58 20.20
C GLN A 103 2.67 7.17 19.04
N GLY A 104 2.48 8.46 18.72
CA GLY A 104 3.00 9.07 17.48
C GLY A 104 2.45 8.39 16.22
N ALA A 105 1.21 7.89 16.30
CA ALA A 105 0.56 7.11 15.27
C ALA A 105 -0.50 7.93 14.53
N SER A 106 -0.84 7.51 13.31
CA SER A 106 -2.00 8.05 12.57
C SER A 106 -3.32 7.57 13.18
N TYR A 107 -3.35 6.31 13.62
CA TYR A 107 -4.52 5.68 14.24
C TYR A 107 -4.09 4.70 15.34
N THR A 108 -4.97 4.50 16.32
CA THR A 108 -4.82 3.48 17.36
C THR A 108 -6.12 2.72 17.53
N PHE A 109 -6.02 1.42 17.77
CA PHE A 109 -7.17 0.52 17.85
C PHE A 109 -7.06 -0.42 19.04
N SER A 110 -8.20 -0.78 19.61
CA SER A 110 -8.35 -1.96 20.46
C SER A 110 -9.01 -3.06 19.64
N MET A 111 -8.38 -4.23 19.55
CA MET A 111 -8.82 -5.33 18.68
C MET A 111 -9.00 -6.62 19.46
N ASN A 112 -10.03 -7.37 19.07
CA ASN A 112 -10.10 -8.77 19.46
C ASN A 112 -9.06 -9.57 18.67
N ILE A 113 -8.18 -10.27 19.37
CA ILE A 113 -7.07 -11.04 18.81
C ILE A 113 -7.27 -12.55 18.93
N ARG A 114 -8.42 -12.98 19.46
CA ARG A 114 -8.73 -14.40 19.68
C ARG A 114 -9.56 -15.01 18.55
N ILE A 115 -10.48 -14.23 17.99
CA ILE A 115 -11.43 -14.72 17.00
C ILE A 115 -11.19 -13.99 15.70
N GLU A 116 -10.79 -14.76 14.69
CA GLU A 116 -10.79 -14.32 13.31
C GLU A 116 -11.86 -15.07 12.51
N ARG A 117 -12.44 -14.39 11.53
CA ARG A 117 -13.55 -14.93 10.74
C ARG A 117 -13.21 -14.91 9.26
N PRO A 118 -13.66 -15.89 8.47
CA PRO A 118 -13.47 -15.88 7.03
C PRO A 118 -14.23 -14.73 6.37
N ILE A 119 -13.65 -14.18 5.30
CA ILE A 119 -14.25 -13.08 4.52
C ILE A 119 -14.42 -13.42 3.04
N GLY A 120 -14.29 -14.69 2.67
CA GLY A 120 -14.39 -15.11 1.26
C GLY A 120 -13.38 -14.41 0.37
N LEU A 121 -12.17 -14.14 0.90
CA LEU A 121 -11.03 -13.68 0.12
C LEU A 121 -9.91 -14.72 0.20
N ARG A 122 -9.33 -15.03 -0.96
CA ARG A 122 -8.21 -15.98 -1.09
C ARG A 122 -6.96 -15.23 -1.48
N ILE A 123 -5.81 -15.65 -0.98
CA ILE A 123 -4.52 -15.11 -1.39
C ILE A 123 -3.67 -16.23 -1.97
N HIS A 124 -2.98 -15.96 -3.07
CA HIS A 124 -1.95 -16.82 -3.61
C HIS A 124 -0.82 -15.97 -4.23
N TRP A 125 0.26 -16.63 -4.62
CA TRP A 125 1.35 -15.99 -5.34
C TRP A 125 1.23 -16.30 -6.83
N ASP A 126 1.31 -15.27 -7.66
CA ASP A 126 1.37 -15.39 -9.12
C ASP A 126 2.85 -15.33 -9.55
N ASP A 127 3.40 -16.46 -9.96
CA ASP A 127 4.81 -16.59 -10.35
C ASP A 127 5.12 -15.86 -11.66
N GLU A 128 4.15 -15.71 -12.56
CA GLU A 128 4.31 -15.00 -13.84
C GLU A 128 4.42 -13.50 -13.59
N LYS A 129 3.54 -12.95 -12.75
CA LYS A 129 3.56 -11.53 -12.37
C LYS A 129 4.55 -11.21 -11.25
N GLY A 130 5.08 -12.23 -10.57
CA GLY A 130 6.00 -12.07 -9.45
C GLY A 130 5.40 -11.28 -8.29
N THR A 131 4.11 -11.51 -7.99
CA THR A 131 3.39 -10.74 -6.97
C THR A 131 2.29 -11.56 -6.28
N ALA A 132 1.81 -11.08 -5.13
CA ALA A 132 0.66 -11.65 -4.47
C ALA A 132 -0.64 -11.25 -5.19
N VAL A 133 -1.59 -12.17 -5.26
CA VAL A 133 -2.92 -11.97 -5.84
C VAL A 133 -3.98 -12.32 -4.80
N VAL A 134 -4.97 -11.46 -4.66
CA VAL A 134 -6.14 -11.66 -3.81
C VAL A 134 -7.37 -11.82 -4.68
N GLU A 135 -8.14 -12.87 -4.45
CA GLU A 135 -9.37 -13.18 -5.19
C GLU A 135 -10.58 -13.06 -4.28
N SER A 136 -11.66 -12.46 -4.78
CA SER A 136 -12.93 -12.44 -4.06
C SER A 136 -13.84 -13.58 -4.48
N GLU A 137 -14.30 -14.34 -3.51
CA GLU A 137 -15.36 -15.33 -3.70
C GLU A 137 -16.71 -14.64 -3.94
N ALA A 138 -17.63 -15.36 -4.59
CA ALA A 138 -18.95 -14.85 -4.96
C ALA A 138 -19.79 -14.37 -3.74
N ASN A 139 -19.57 -15.00 -2.58
CA ASN A 139 -20.32 -14.76 -1.34
C ASN A 139 -19.48 -14.08 -0.27
N SER A 140 -18.48 -13.28 -0.64
CA SER A 140 -17.70 -12.52 0.34
C SER A 140 -18.62 -11.61 1.17
N PRO A 141 -18.64 -11.73 2.51
CA PRO A 141 -19.42 -10.83 3.37
C PRO A 141 -18.87 -9.40 3.40
N LEU A 142 -17.67 -9.18 2.84
CA LEU A 142 -16.96 -7.91 2.81
C LEU A 142 -16.34 -7.72 1.42
N PRO A 143 -17.14 -7.37 0.39
CA PRO A 143 -16.71 -7.33 -1.02
C PRO A 143 -15.83 -6.09 -1.30
N MET A 144 -14.65 -6.01 -0.66
CA MET A 144 -13.65 -4.98 -0.94
C MET A 144 -13.12 -5.08 -2.36
N ILE A 145 -13.05 -6.30 -2.88
CA ILE A 145 -12.84 -6.61 -4.29
C ILE A 145 -14.18 -7.12 -4.80
N VAL A 146 -14.58 -6.67 -5.99
CA VAL A 146 -15.84 -7.11 -6.60
C VAL A 146 -15.86 -8.65 -6.68
N PRO A 147 -16.98 -9.30 -6.31
CA PRO A 147 -17.06 -10.76 -6.32
C PRO A 147 -16.65 -11.36 -7.68
N GLY A 148 -15.81 -12.39 -7.66
CA GLY A 148 -15.26 -13.04 -8.85
C GLY A 148 -14.11 -12.28 -9.53
N LYS A 149 -13.61 -11.18 -8.94
CA LYS A 149 -12.42 -10.46 -9.43
C LYS A 149 -11.20 -10.77 -8.57
N SER A 150 -10.03 -10.45 -9.15
CA SER A 150 -8.73 -10.64 -8.52
C SER A 150 -7.94 -9.34 -8.55
N ALA A 151 -7.30 -9.00 -7.43
CA ALA A 151 -6.42 -7.85 -7.28
C ALA A 151 -4.99 -8.29 -7.06
N TYR A 152 -4.05 -7.69 -7.78
CA TYR A 152 -2.63 -7.96 -7.61
C TYR A 152 -1.99 -6.91 -6.70
N LEU A 153 -0.97 -7.32 -5.95
CA LEU A 153 -0.17 -6.43 -5.14
C LEU A 153 0.74 -5.59 -6.04
N GLU A 154 0.66 -4.26 -5.91
CA GLU A 154 1.55 -3.31 -6.56
C GLU A 154 2.91 -3.31 -5.85
N THR A 155 3.94 -3.84 -6.52
CA THR A 155 5.25 -4.07 -5.92
C THR A 155 6.03 -2.78 -5.66
N SER A 156 5.80 -1.73 -6.46
CA SER A 156 6.50 -0.44 -6.35
C SER A 156 6.15 0.35 -5.09
N THR A 157 4.95 0.16 -4.53
CA THR A 157 4.49 0.88 -3.34
C THR A 157 4.46 -0.01 -2.09
N TYR A 158 4.91 -1.26 -2.22
CA TYR A 158 4.91 -2.24 -1.15
C TYR A 158 6.07 -2.02 -0.18
N ARG A 159 5.73 -1.85 1.09
CA ARG A 159 6.71 -1.77 2.19
C ARG A 159 6.05 -2.11 3.51
N ILE A 160 6.51 -3.15 4.18
CA ILE A 160 6.09 -3.48 5.56
C ILE A 160 7.34 -3.53 6.41
N TYR A 161 7.36 -2.76 7.49
CA TYR A 161 8.46 -2.75 8.46
C TYR A 161 8.31 -3.92 9.43
N ASN A 162 9.43 -4.48 9.88
CA ASN A 162 9.45 -5.69 10.71
C ASN A 162 9.17 -5.39 12.19
N THR A 163 9.28 -4.13 12.59
CA THR A 163 9.04 -3.73 13.98
C THR A 163 8.20 -2.45 14.05
N LEU A 164 7.55 -2.28 15.21
CA LEU A 164 6.82 -1.06 15.54
C LEU A 164 7.75 0.17 15.52
N GLU A 165 8.98 0.02 16.02
CA GLU A 165 9.94 1.11 16.10
C GLU A 165 10.42 1.56 14.72
N GLU A 166 10.71 0.61 13.83
CA GLU A 166 11.01 0.90 12.42
C GLU A 166 9.86 1.65 11.76
N ALA A 167 8.62 1.18 11.93
CA ALA A 167 7.44 1.80 11.35
C ALA A 167 7.20 3.22 11.88
N ARG A 168 7.39 3.43 13.18
CA ARG A 168 7.24 4.72 13.84
C ARG A 168 8.25 5.75 13.32
N ASN A 169 9.50 5.33 13.17
CA ASN A 169 10.61 6.21 12.79
C ASN A 169 10.80 6.34 11.27
N ALA A 170 10.03 5.60 10.47
CA ALA A 170 10.13 5.62 9.02
C ALA A 170 9.67 6.95 8.41
N THR A 171 10.52 7.52 7.54
CA THR A 171 10.17 8.67 6.69
C THR A 171 9.12 8.31 5.64
N VAL A 172 9.23 7.12 5.04
CA VAL A 172 8.26 6.61 4.06
C VAL A 172 7.28 5.68 4.79
N LYS A 173 5.99 6.00 4.75
CA LYS A 173 4.99 5.17 5.43
C LYS A 173 4.78 3.84 4.72
N GLY A 174 4.85 2.77 5.49
CA GLY A 174 4.61 1.41 4.99
C GLY A 174 3.18 1.22 4.49
N GLY A 175 2.99 0.24 3.62
CA GLY A 175 1.69 -0.21 3.14
C GLY A 175 1.80 -1.27 2.06
N ALA A 176 0.66 -1.83 1.71
CA ALA A 176 0.48 -2.78 0.61
C ALA A 176 -0.71 -2.32 -0.22
N THR A 177 -0.49 -2.01 -1.50
CA THR A 177 -1.55 -1.54 -2.40
C THR A 177 -1.99 -2.67 -3.31
N PHE A 178 -3.26 -3.04 -3.27
CA PHE A 178 -3.85 -4.01 -4.18
C PHE A 178 -4.61 -3.31 -5.30
N ILE A 179 -4.40 -3.75 -6.53
CA ILE A 179 -4.94 -3.13 -7.74
C ILE A 179 -5.74 -4.17 -8.53
N TYR A 180 -6.93 -3.80 -8.97
CA TYR A 180 -7.68 -4.59 -9.94
C TYR A 180 -8.42 -3.70 -10.94
N GLU A 181 -8.71 -4.27 -12.10
CA GLU A 181 -9.53 -3.62 -13.12
C GLU A 181 -10.92 -4.27 -13.15
N ASP A 182 -11.92 -3.47 -13.47
CA ASP A 182 -13.28 -3.95 -13.74
C ASP A 182 -13.91 -3.15 -14.89
N THR A 183 -15.04 -3.64 -15.39
CA THR A 183 -15.89 -2.94 -16.34
C THR A 183 -17.20 -2.59 -15.67
N ASP A 184 -17.34 -1.33 -15.28
CA ASP A 184 -18.59 -0.79 -14.74
C ASP A 184 -19.57 -0.50 -15.90
N PRO A 185 -20.85 -0.93 -15.82
CA PRO A 185 -21.81 -0.73 -16.89
C PRO A 185 -22.07 0.74 -17.27
N LYS A 186 -21.83 1.68 -16.35
CA LYS A 186 -22.05 3.12 -16.55
C LYS A 186 -20.76 3.87 -16.84
N LEU A 187 -19.67 3.46 -16.22
CA LEU A 187 -18.39 4.19 -16.28
C LEU A 187 -17.38 3.56 -17.25
N GLY A 188 -17.66 2.37 -17.78
CA GLY A 188 -16.72 1.64 -18.63
C GLY A 188 -15.58 1.04 -17.83
N LYS A 189 -14.36 1.07 -18.38
CA LYS A 189 -13.18 0.50 -17.72
C LYS A 189 -12.81 1.33 -16.48
N VAL A 190 -12.73 0.66 -15.34
CA VAL A 190 -12.36 1.25 -14.05
C VAL A 190 -11.17 0.52 -13.45
N THR A 191 -10.32 1.25 -12.73
CA THR A 191 -9.23 0.67 -11.93
C THR A 191 -9.45 0.98 -10.47
N TYR A 192 -9.38 -0.02 -9.62
CA TYR A 192 -9.49 0.11 -8.18
C TYR A 192 -8.10 0.01 -7.54
N LYS A 193 -7.82 0.87 -6.56
CA LYS A 193 -6.61 0.78 -5.73
C LYS A 193 -7.01 0.78 -4.26
N ILE A 194 -6.63 -0.27 -3.53
CA ILE A 194 -6.92 -0.41 -2.10
C ILE A 194 -5.59 -0.47 -1.37
N ARG A 195 -5.29 0.56 -0.59
CA ARG A 195 -4.08 0.65 0.21
C ARG A 195 -4.35 0.16 1.62
N LEU A 196 -3.60 -0.86 2.01
CA LEU A 196 -3.59 -1.41 3.34
C LEU A 196 -2.35 -0.95 4.10
N LYS A 197 -2.48 -0.74 5.41
CA LYS A 197 -1.35 -0.43 6.30
C LYS A 197 -1.23 -1.48 7.42
N PRO A 198 -0.01 -1.90 7.79
CA PRO A 198 0.19 -2.82 8.91
C PRO A 198 -0.19 -2.18 10.23
N MET A 199 -0.80 -2.98 11.10
CA MET A 199 -1.17 -2.63 12.46
C MET A 199 -0.18 -3.27 13.44
N TYR A 200 0.52 -2.46 14.21
CA TYR A 200 1.57 -2.90 15.12
C TYR A 200 1.05 -2.97 16.55
N GLN A 201 1.11 -4.15 17.17
CA GLN A 201 0.73 -4.30 18.58
C GLN A 201 1.70 -3.51 19.46
N TYR A 202 1.21 -2.54 20.23
CA TYR A 202 2.03 -1.78 21.18
C TYR A 202 1.74 -2.12 22.63
N TYR A 203 0.57 -2.69 22.91
CA TYR A 203 0.20 -3.06 24.27
C TYR A 203 -0.72 -4.26 24.29
N ARG A 204 -0.49 -5.14 25.27
CA ARG A 204 -1.38 -6.24 25.65
C ARG A 204 -1.27 -6.41 27.15
N GLN A 205 -2.39 -6.39 27.85
CA GLN A 205 -2.38 -6.58 29.31
C GLN A 205 -1.80 -7.97 29.65
N PRO A 206 -0.95 -8.08 30.69
CA PRO A 206 -0.45 -9.39 31.14
C PRO A 206 -1.60 -10.37 31.41
N GLY A 207 -1.50 -11.58 30.87
CA GLY A 207 -2.55 -12.61 31.02
C GLY A 207 -3.79 -12.41 30.13
N GLN A 208 -3.94 -11.26 29.45
CA GLN A 208 -5.03 -11.06 28.50
C GLN A 208 -4.85 -11.95 27.28
N GLN A 209 -5.90 -12.65 26.88
CA GLN A 209 -5.89 -13.54 25.71
C GLN A 209 -6.72 -13.02 24.56
N ASN A 210 -7.65 -12.10 24.83
CA ASN A 210 -8.69 -11.74 23.89
C ASN A 210 -8.43 -10.41 23.20
N ASP A 211 -7.78 -9.46 23.86
CA ASP A 211 -7.69 -8.08 23.36
C ASP A 211 -6.26 -7.53 23.36
N ALA A 212 -5.90 -6.97 22.19
CA ALA A 212 -4.71 -6.24 21.78
C ALA A 212 -4.93 -4.72 21.64
N LYS A 213 -3.93 -3.87 21.90
CA LYS A 213 -3.90 -2.51 21.34
C LYS A 213 -2.86 -2.39 20.23
N PHE A 214 -3.27 -1.75 19.14
CA PHE A 214 -2.50 -1.64 17.90
C PHE A 214 -2.38 -0.20 17.41
N ALA A 215 -1.28 0.12 16.76
CA ALA A 215 -1.00 1.43 16.16
C ALA A 215 -0.74 1.30 14.65
N VAL A 216 -1.16 2.31 13.89
CA VAL A 216 -0.91 2.46 12.45
C VAL A 216 -0.17 3.76 12.21
N PHE A 217 0.95 3.71 11.48
CA PHE A 217 1.84 4.85 11.24
C PHE A 217 1.72 5.46 9.84
#